data_AF-A0A530L5L9-F1
#
_entry.id   AF-A0A530L5L9-F1
#
_cell.length_a   1.000
_cell.length_b   1.000
_cell.length_c   1.000
_cell.angle_alpha   90.00
_cell.angle_beta   90.00
_cell.angle_gamma   90.00
#
_symmetry.space_group_name_H-M   'P 1'
#
loop_
_entity.id
_entity.type
_entity.pdbx_description
1 polymer ?
#
loop_
_entity_poly.entity_id
_entity_poly.type
_entity_poly.pdbx_seq_one_letter_code
_entity_poly.pdbx_strand_id
1 'polypeptide(L)' 'AQKHPKMMFLMPTAKNPTLITLSASRREAIARVARQYNVVLIEDDLYGGLTDDPTPLMAEYAPERTIVAGGLSKSVAA' A
#
# COMPACT_ATOMS: atom_id res chain seq x y z
N ALA A 1 28.62 -4.97 -3.47
CA ALA A 1 27.70 -4.59 -4.58
C ALA A 1 26.32 -4.29 -4.00
N GLN A 2 25.65 -3.21 -4.41
CA GLN A 2 24.27 -2.92 -4.02
C GLN A 2 23.32 -3.91 -4.70
N LYS A 3 22.40 -4.51 -3.93
CA LYS A 3 21.35 -5.39 -4.46
C LYS A 3 20.14 -4.56 -4.89
N HIS A 4 19.58 -4.88 -6.05
CA HIS A 4 18.37 -4.24 -6.53
C HIS A 4 17.11 -4.80 -5.81
N PRO A 5 16.30 -3.97 -5.13
CA PRO A 5 15.08 -4.41 -4.46
C PRO A 5 14.09 -5.03 -5.46
N LYS A 6 13.42 -6.13 -5.06
CA LYS A 6 12.40 -6.79 -5.90
C LYS A 6 10.97 -6.42 -5.51
N MET A 7 10.78 -6.05 -4.25
CA MET A 7 9.47 -5.73 -3.70
C MET A 7 9.57 -4.67 -2.61
N MET A 8 8.47 -3.94 -2.40
CA MET A 8 8.26 -3.00 -1.32
C MET A 8 6.96 -3.34 -0.60
N PHE A 9 7.05 -3.55 0.71
CA PHE A 9 5.90 -3.66 1.58
C PHE A 9 5.52 -2.27 2.11
N LEU A 10 4.25 -1.93 2.08
CA LEU A 10 3.74 -0.68 2.63
C LEU A 10 2.32 -0.84 3.15
N MET A 11 2.01 -0.08 4.21
CA MET A 11 0.65 0.17 4.70
C MET A 11 0.28 1.61 4.31
N PRO A 12 -0.46 1.83 3.21
CA PRO A 12 -0.77 3.18 2.73
C PRO A 12 -1.75 3.92 3.64
N THR A 13 -2.62 3.18 4.34
CA THR A 13 -3.65 3.73 5.22
C THR A 13 -3.38 3.31 6.67
N ALA A 14 -3.43 4.28 7.60
CA ALA A 14 -3.23 4.07 9.04
C ALA A 14 -1.99 3.23 9.39
N LYS A 15 -0.83 3.59 8.83
CA LYS A 15 0.42 2.84 8.96
C LYS A 15 0.81 2.56 10.41
N ASN A 16 0.91 1.29 10.78
CA ASN A 16 1.45 0.91 12.09
C ASN A 16 2.98 1.20 12.18
N PRO A 17 3.49 1.81 13.27
CA PRO A 17 2.79 2.36 14.45
C PRO A 17 2.45 3.86 14.34
N THR A 18 2.88 4.50 13.26
CA THR A 18 2.84 5.96 13.10
C THR A 18 1.46 6.56 12.83
N LEU A 19 0.47 5.73 12.49
CA LEU A 19 -0.86 6.10 12.02
C LEU A 19 -0.91 7.00 10.78
N ILE A 20 0.22 7.13 10.05
CA ILE A 20 0.30 7.95 8.85
C ILE A 20 -0.53 7.30 7.73
N THR A 21 -1.33 8.12 7.06
CA THR A 21 -1.99 7.80 5.79
C THR A 21 -1.33 8.56 4.66
N LEU A 22 -0.97 7.85 3.59
CA LEU A 22 -0.34 8.44 2.40
C LEU A 22 -1.37 9.16 1.54
N SER A 23 -1.10 10.41 1.19
CA SER A 23 -1.90 11.18 0.23
C SER A 23 -1.90 10.52 -1.16
N ALA A 24 -2.92 10.82 -1.97
CA ALA A 24 -2.99 10.39 -3.37
C ALA A 24 -1.71 10.72 -4.16
N SER A 25 -1.19 11.94 -4.03
CA SER A 25 0.05 12.37 -4.70
C SER A 25 1.27 11.55 -4.28
N ARG A 26 1.32 11.10 -3.02
CA ARG A 26 2.40 10.23 -2.52
C ARG A 26 2.26 8.82 -3.06
N ARG A 27 1.04 8.28 -3.11
CA ARG A 27 0.73 6.97 -3.71
C ARG A 27 1.11 6.95 -5.20
N GLU A 28 0.75 7.98 -5.95
CA GLU A 28 1.12 8.14 -7.36
C GLU A 28 2.66 8.20 -7.56
N ALA A 29 3.36 8.98 -6.72
CA ALA A 29 4.81 9.06 -6.77
C ALA A 29 5.48 7.69 -6.51
N ILE A 30 4.95 6.90 -5.57
CA ILE A 30 5.44 5.55 -5.27
C ILE A 30 5.17 4.62 -6.45
N ALA A 31 3.96 4.65 -7.02
CA ALA A 31 3.59 3.85 -8.20
C ALA A 31 4.53 4.11 -9.39
N ARG A 32 4.87 5.39 -9.64
CA ARG A 32 5.83 5.78 -10.69
C ARG A 32 7.22 5.19 -10.44
N VAL A 33 7.73 5.27 -9.20
CA VAL A 33 9.03 4.69 -8.83
C VAL A 33 9.01 3.16 -8.99
N ALA A 34 7.93 2.51 -8.55
CA ALA A 34 7.77 1.07 -8.68
C ALA A 34 7.81 0.61 -10.14
N ARG A 35 7.19 1.36 -11.05
CA ARG A 35 7.28 1.13 -12.51
C ARG A 35 8.68 1.32 -13.05
N GLN A 36 9.31 2.45 -12.73
CA GLN A 36 10.63 2.80 -13.23
C GLN A 36 11.69 1.75 -12.87
N TYR A 37 11.61 1.20 -11.67
CA TYR A 37 12.59 0.26 -11.15
C TYR A 37 12.12 -1.19 -11.15
N ASN A 38 10.98 -1.49 -11.76
CA ASN A 38 10.41 -2.84 -11.81
C ASN A 38 10.26 -3.52 -10.43
N VAL A 39 9.75 -2.78 -9.45
CA VAL A 39 9.50 -3.25 -8.08
C VAL A 39 8.02 -3.62 -7.92
N VAL A 40 7.74 -4.75 -7.25
CA VAL A 40 6.38 -5.16 -6.86
C VAL A 40 5.98 -4.46 -5.56
N LEU A 41 4.72 -4.02 -5.46
CA LEU A 41 4.15 -3.43 -4.26
C LEU A 41 3.33 -4.48 -3.51
N ILE A 42 3.60 -4.67 -2.22
CA ILE A 42 2.73 -5.42 -1.32
C ILE A 42 2.00 -4.39 -0.45
N GLU A 43 0.77 -4.10 -0.83
CA GLU A 43 -0.11 -3.18 -0.11
C GLU A 43 -0.82 -3.94 1.01
N ASP A 44 -0.46 -3.63 2.25
CA ASP A 44 -1.17 -4.12 3.42
C ASP A 44 -2.33 -3.16 3.75
N ASP A 45 -3.55 -3.66 3.58
CA ASP A 45 -4.81 -2.96 3.81
C ASP A 45 -5.59 -3.55 5.01
N LEU A 46 -4.88 -3.78 6.13
CA LEU A 46 -5.50 -4.29 7.36
C LEU A 46 -6.52 -3.33 8.01
N TYR A 47 -6.38 -2.03 7.78
CA TYR A 47 -7.19 -1.00 8.45
C TYR A 47 -8.03 -0.15 7.50
N GLY A 48 -7.93 -0.30 6.16
CA GLY A 48 -8.60 0.60 5.22
C GLY A 48 -10.10 0.69 5.43
N GLY A 49 -10.76 -0.46 5.58
CA GLY A 49 -12.21 -0.52 5.88
C GLY A 49 -12.62 0.01 7.26
N LEU A 50 -11.68 0.41 8.11
CA LEU A 50 -11.91 1.03 9.43
C LEU A 50 -11.61 2.53 9.43
N THR A 51 -11.30 3.11 8.28
CA THR A 51 -11.02 4.55 8.13
C THR A 51 -11.97 5.20 7.14
N ASP A 52 -12.25 6.49 7.33
CA ASP A 52 -13.02 7.30 6.37
C ASP A 52 -12.13 7.92 5.26
N ASP A 53 -10.88 7.42 5.08
CA ASP A 53 -9.97 7.93 4.04
C ASP A 53 -10.50 7.58 2.65
N PRO A 54 -10.83 8.57 1.80
CA PRO A 54 -11.34 8.31 0.46
C PRO A 54 -10.22 7.96 -0.53
N THR A 55 -8.96 7.94 -0.11
CA THR A 55 -7.83 7.76 -1.02
C THR A 55 -7.81 6.33 -1.60
N PRO A 56 -7.82 6.18 -2.94
CA PRO A 56 -7.75 4.88 -3.60
C PRO A 56 -6.58 4.00 -3.13
N LEU A 57 -6.74 2.68 -3.24
CA LEU A 57 -5.68 1.72 -2.95
C LEU A 57 -4.50 1.88 -3.92
N MET A 58 -3.29 1.48 -3.53
CA MET A 58 -2.11 1.39 -4.42
C MET A 58 -2.42 0.55 -5.66
N ALA A 59 -3.26 -0.48 -5.52
CA ALA A 59 -3.73 -1.30 -6.64
C ALA A 59 -4.48 -0.51 -7.72
N GLU A 60 -5.05 0.66 -7.42
CA GLU A 60 -5.67 1.50 -8.44
C GLU A 60 -4.64 2.38 -9.17
N TYR A 61 -3.54 2.77 -8.51
CA TYR A 61 -2.46 3.53 -9.14
C TYR A 61 -1.50 2.65 -9.96
N ALA A 62 -1.29 1.40 -9.53
CA ALA A 62 -0.41 0.42 -10.17
C ALA A 62 -0.97 -1.01 -10.13
N PRO A 63 -2.09 -1.29 -10.83
CA PRO A 63 -2.76 -2.60 -10.80
C PRO A 63 -1.85 -3.73 -11.30
N GLU A 64 -0.96 -3.44 -12.25
CA GLU A 64 -0.06 -4.41 -12.83
C GLU A 64 1.15 -4.76 -11.93
N ARG A 65 1.27 -4.09 -10.77
CA ARG A 65 2.43 -4.21 -9.87
C ARG A 65 2.06 -4.38 -8.40
N THR A 66 0.78 -4.35 -8.06
CA THR A 66 0.35 -4.34 -6.65
C THR A 66 -0.36 -5.62 -6.30
N ILE A 67 0.06 -6.21 -5.18
CA ILE A 67 -0.64 -7.30 -4.51
C ILE A 67 -1.23 -6.69 -3.24
N VAL A 68 -2.55 -6.76 -3.10
CA VAL A 68 -3.25 -6.31 -1.90
C VAL A 68 -3.34 -7.46 -0.90
N ALA A 69 -2.86 -7.23 0.31
CA ALA A 69 -2.96 -8.11 1.45
C ALA A 69 -3.96 -7.52 2.46
N GLY A 70 -5.21 -7.99 2.39
CA GLY A 70 -6.27 -7.65 3.34
C GLY A 70 -6.49 -8.74 4.39
N GLY A 71 -7.36 -8.48 5.37
CA GLY A 71 -7.74 -9.48 6.37
C GLY A 71 -8.96 -9.09 7.21
N LEU A 72 -9.62 -10.08 7.81
CA LEU A 72 -10.81 -9.86 8.66
C LEU A 72 -10.47 -9.64 10.14
N SER A 73 -9.22 -9.89 10.54
CA SER A 73 -8.78 -9.93 11.94
C SER A 73 -9.02 -8.64 12.74
N LYS A 74 -9.27 -7.51 12.06
CA LYS A 74 -9.52 -6.20 12.67
C LYS A 74 -10.94 -5.67 12.43
N SER A 75 -11.69 -6.31 11.55
CA SER A 75 -13.01 -5.85 11.13
C SER A 75 -14.15 -6.79 11.55
N VAL A 76 -13.85 -8.02 11.97
CA VAL A 76 -14.84 -9.03 12.35
C VAL A 76 -14.51 -9.62 13.72
N ALA A 77 -15.53 -9.79 14.56
CA ALA A 77 -15.49 -10.50 15.83
C ALA A 77 -16.77 -11.32 16.02
N ALA A 78 -16.71 -12.37 16.85
CA ALA A 78 -17.84 -13.24 17.22
C ALA A 78 -18.47 -12.83 18.55
#